data_AF-A0A7Y5KCL2-F1
#
_entry.id   AF-A0A7Y5KCL2-F1
#
_cell.length_a   1.000
_cell.length_b   1.000
_cell.length_c   1.000
_cell.angle_alpha   90.00
_cell.angle_beta   90.00
_cell.angle_gamma   90.00
#
_symmetry.space_group_name_H-M   'P 1'
#
loop_
_entity.id
_entity.type
_entity.pdbx_description
1 polymer ?
#
loop_
_entity_poly.entity_id
_entity_poly.type
_entity_poly.pdbx_seq_one_letter_code
_entity_poly.pdbx_strand_id
1 'polypeptide(L)'
;MPRSSHCVLIVALFALFACDSAPEFEVPDATGMRWFKGNTHTHTTMSDGDSPPEVVARWYKDHGYRFLVLSDHNVFLDPLTLSTLQDSAFLLIPGEEVSAKFREKPVHVNGLNVPGVIAPQSDSSLVGTIQKNVDAIRSVNAVPHINHPNFRWAFNHRELLQIRNDKLLEIFNGHPQVHNLGGGGWPGMEQVWDHLLSAGKRVYGIAVDDAHHFQGEFATERSNPGRGWVVVKAQNLAPREIVENLEAGFFYASTGVVLHEIQIESQKITIHIQPQGDFKYRTEFIGAHGRILLATEDNPAVFELHNRESYVRAKVSDSSGRAAWVQPVFTR
;
A
#
# COMPACT_ATOMS: atom_id res chain seq x y z
N MET A 1 2.68 80.72 17.80
CA MET A 1 2.81 79.74 16.68
C MET A 1 4.24 79.22 16.68
N PRO A 2 4.53 77.92 16.48
CA PRO A 2 3.69 76.71 16.51
C PRO A 2 4.05 75.76 17.68
N ARG A 3 3.15 74.82 17.97
CA ARG A 3 3.30 73.72 18.93
C ARG A 3 3.93 72.51 18.23
N SER A 4 4.98 71.92 18.79
CA SER A 4 5.56 70.65 18.32
C SER A 4 5.07 69.50 19.20
N SER A 5 3.95 68.89 18.80
CA SER A 5 3.44 67.65 19.40
C SER A 5 4.36 66.48 19.03
N HIS A 6 5.04 65.91 20.03
CA HIS A 6 5.79 64.67 19.86
C HIS A 6 4.82 63.50 20.03
N CYS A 7 4.44 62.88 18.91
CA CYS A 7 3.65 61.67 18.89
C CYS A 7 4.59 60.48 19.17
N VAL A 8 4.57 59.96 20.40
CA VAL A 8 5.26 58.72 20.75
C VAL A 8 4.43 57.56 20.19
N LEU A 9 4.91 56.96 19.11
CA LEU A 9 4.33 55.74 18.54
C LEU A 9 4.80 54.55 19.38
N ILE A 10 3.95 54.07 20.29
CA ILE A 10 4.18 52.81 21.00
C ILE A 10 3.85 51.69 20.01
N VAL A 11 4.87 51.10 19.40
CA VAL A 11 4.72 49.86 18.62
C VAL A 11 4.61 48.72 19.63
N ALA A 12 3.38 48.27 19.89
CA ALA A 12 3.15 47.05 20.64
C ALA A 12 3.60 45.85 19.79
N LEU A 13 4.75 45.27 20.16
CA LEU A 13 5.23 44.02 19.59
C LEU A 13 4.34 42.88 20.12
N PHE A 14 3.29 42.53 19.38
CA PHE A 14 2.54 41.30 19.64
C PHE A 14 3.42 40.13 19.20
N ALA A 15 4.15 39.55 20.15
CA ALA A 15 4.69 38.21 20.01
C ALA A 15 3.49 37.25 19.94
N LEU A 16 3.10 36.86 18.72
CA LEU A 16 2.27 35.70 18.49
C LEU A 16 3.04 34.48 19.01
N PHE A 17 2.84 34.14 20.28
CA PHE A 17 3.10 32.79 20.75
C PHE A 17 2.15 31.90 19.97
N ALA A 18 2.65 31.28 18.90
CA ALA A 18 1.99 30.11 18.35
C ALA A 18 1.95 29.10 19.50
N CYS A 19 0.77 28.89 20.09
CA CYS A 19 0.53 27.72 20.91
C CYS A 19 0.85 26.53 20.02
N ASP A 20 2.00 25.90 20.23
CA ASP A 20 2.33 24.64 19.58
C ASP A 20 1.33 23.64 20.15
N SER A 21 0.27 23.34 19.40
CA SER A 21 -0.73 22.36 19.80
C SER A 21 -0.04 21.02 20.00
N ALA A 22 -0.50 20.26 20.99
CA ALA A 22 -0.01 18.90 21.18
C ALA A 22 -0.16 18.12 19.87
N PRO A 23 0.82 17.27 19.49
CA PRO A 23 0.73 16.51 18.26
C PRO A 23 -0.49 15.60 18.32
N GLU A 24 -1.24 15.54 17.23
CA GLU A 24 -2.39 14.65 17.08
C GLU A 24 -2.27 13.81 15.81
N PHE A 25 -2.71 12.57 15.88
CA PHE A 25 -2.97 11.76 14.71
C PHE A 25 -4.15 12.32 13.91
N GLU A 26 -4.03 12.27 12.59
CA GLU A 26 -5.17 12.36 11.69
C GLU A 26 -6.02 11.09 11.88
N VAL A 27 -7.17 11.24 12.55
CA VAL A 27 -8.09 10.12 12.84
C VAL A 27 -9.06 9.97 11.67
N PRO A 28 -9.01 8.86 10.91
CA PRO A 28 -9.93 8.64 9.83
C PRO A 28 -11.25 8.04 10.36
N ASP A 29 -12.40 8.46 9.82
CA ASP A 29 -13.70 7.86 10.18
C ASP A 29 -13.85 6.49 9.48
N ALA A 30 -13.86 5.43 10.28
CA ALA A 30 -14.03 4.06 9.83
C ALA A 30 -15.30 3.42 10.41
N THR A 31 -16.24 4.24 10.89
CA THR A 31 -17.48 3.77 11.54
C THR A 31 -18.31 2.93 10.58
N GLY A 32 -18.78 1.76 11.04
CA GLY A 32 -19.61 0.84 10.24
C GLY A 32 -18.86 0.05 9.15
N MET A 33 -17.54 0.24 9.00
CA MET A 33 -16.72 -0.51 8.05
C MET A 33 -16.26 -1.86 8.64
N ARG A 34 -16.07 -2.85 7.76
CA ARG A 34 -15.57 -4.19 8.07
C ARG A 34 -14.40 -4.57 7.16
N TRP A 35 -13.62 -5.57 7.58
CA TRP A 35 -12.43 -6.02 6.87
C TRP A 35 -12.75 -6.97 5.71
N PHE A 36 -12.13 -6.74 4.56
CA PHE A 36 -12.19 -7.59 3.36
C PHE A 36 -10.78 -7.91 2.87
N LYS A 37 -10.40 -9.18 2.96
CA LYS A 37 -9.14 -9.68 2.39
C LYS A 37 -9.22 -9.69 0.86
N GLY A 38 -8.20 -9.22 0.16
CA GLY A 38 -8.14 -9.27 -1.29
C GLY A 38 -6.72 -9.20 -1.83
N ASN A 39 -6.54 -9.59 -3.10
CA ASN A 39 -5.27 -9.47 -3.80
C ASN A 39 -5.41 -8.52 -5.00
N THR A 40 -4.34 -7.79 -5.31
CA THR A 40 -4.35 -6.72 -6.32
C THR A 40 -3.34 -6.93 -7.45
N HIS A 41 -2.64 -8.07 -7.45
CA HIS A 41 -1.64 -8.41 -8.45
C HIS A 41 -1.52 -9.94 -8.61
N THR A 42 -1.99 -10.46 -9.75
CA THR A 42 -1.84 -11.86 -10.16
C THR A 42 -2.07 -11.98 -11.67
N HIS A 43 -1.50 -13.03 -12.26
CA HIS A 43 -1.47 -13.28 -13.70
C HIS A 43 -2.19 -14.56 -14.07
N THR A 44 -2.69 -14.59 -15.30
CA THR A 44 -3.43 -15.70 -15.89
C THR A 44 -2.81 -16.08 -17.23
N THR A 45 -3.38 -17.06 -17.93
CA THR A 45 -2.98 -17.39 -19.31
C THR A 45 -3.27 -16.28 -20.33
N MET A 46 -3.90 -15.18 -19.93
CA MET A 46 -4.10 -14.00 -20.78
C MET A 46 -2.80 -13.20 -20.96
N SER A 47 -1.80 -13.42 -20.10
CA SER A 47 -0.44 -12.91 -20.27
C SER A 47 0.60 -14.03 -20.11
N ASP A 48 1.20 -14.18 -18.93
CA ASP A 48 2.31 -15.11 -18.68
C ASP A 48 2.08 -16.04 -17.46
N GLY A 49 0.87 -16.08 -16.92
CA GLY A 49 0.43 -17.07 -15.94
C GLY A 49 0.15 -18.45 -16.56
N ASP A 50 0.15 -19.49 -15.71
CA ASP A 50 -0.03 -20.89 -16.14
C ASP A 50 -1.49 -21.35 -16.18
N SER A 51 -2.43 -20.55 -15.67
CA SER A 51 -3.82 -20.96 -15.47
C SER A 51 -4.84 -19.96 -16.01
N PRO A 52 -5.98 -20.44 -16.56
CA PRO A 52 -7.04 -19.58 -17.05
C PRO A 52 -7.62 -18.64 -15.99
N PRO A 53 -8.14 -17.46 -16.38
CA PRO A 53 -8.75 -16.50 -15.46
C PRO A 53 -9.77 -17.10 -14.48
N GLU A 54 -10.60 -18.02 -14.94
CA GLU A 54 -11.62 -18.68 -14.12
C GLU A 54 -11.01 -19.59 -13.04
N VAL A 55 -9.87 -20.21 -13.32
CA VAL A 55 -9.14 -21.07 -12.36
C VAL A 55 -8.48 -20.20 -11.30
N VAL A 56 -7.81 -19.13 -11.72
CA VAL A 56 -7.16 -18.16 -10.83
C VAL A 56 -8.18 -17.51 -9.91
N ALA A 57 -9.26 -16.93 -10.46
CA ALA A 57 -10.31 -16.28 -9.68
C ALA A 57 -10.97 -17.24 -8.68
N ARG A 58 -11.25 -18.48 -9.09
CA ARG A 58 -11.83 -19.50 -8.22
C ARG A 58 -10.89 -19.87 -7.07
N TRP A 59 -9.58 -19.98 -7.33
CA TRP A 59 -8.61 -20.25 -6.27
C TRP A 59 -8.71 -19.21 -5.16
N TYR A 60 -8.67 -17.91 -5.48
CA TYR A 60 -8.76 -16.87 -4.45
C TYR A 60 -10.09 -16.91 -3.68
N LYS A 61 -11.21 -17.10 -4.40
CA LYS A 61 -12.53 -17.25 -3.79
C LYS A 61 -12.56 -18.39 -2.76
N ASP A 62 -12.06 -19.56 -3.15
CA ASP A 62 -12.06 -20.76 -2.32
C ASP A 62 -11.08 -20.65 -1.12
N HIS A 63 -10.10 -19.74 -1.20
CA HIS A 63 -9.10 -19.48 -0.15
C HIS A 63 -9.41 -18.24 0.71
N GLY A 64 -10.70 -17.86 0.76
CA GLY A 64 -11.21 -16.86 1.69
C GLY A 64 -10.90 -15.41 1.32
N TYR A 65 -10.46 -15.15 0.09
CA TYR A 65 -10.40 -13.79 -0.43
C TYR A 65 -11.81 -13.31 -0.79
N ARG A 66 -12.02 -12.01 -0.65
CA ARG A 66 -13.29 -11.31 -0.84
C ARG A 66 -13.28 -10.49 -2.12
N PHE A 67 -12.12 -10.05 -2.56
CA PHE A 67 -11.95 -9.46 -3.87
C PHE A 67 -10.64 -9.89 -4.51
N LEU A 68 -10.60 -9.80 -5.84
CA LEU A 68 -9.41 -10.03 -6.63
C LEU A 68 -9.36 -9.03 -7.78
N VAL A 69 -8.16 -8.55 -8.09
CA VAL A 69 -7.85 -7.86 -9.33
C VAL A 69 -7.02 -8.83 -10.17
N LEU A 70 -7.53 -9.23 -11.34
CA LEU A 70 -6.71 -9.89 -12.34
C LEU A 70 -5.94 -8.80 -13.08
N SER A 71 -4.63 -8.93 -13.16
CA SER A 71 -3.75 -7.84 -13.61
C SER A 71 -2.79 -8.30 -14.69
N ASP A 72 -3.28 -9.08 -15.64
CA ASP A 72 -2.48 -9.56 -16.77
C ASP A 72 -1.73 -8.42 -17.48
N HIS A 73 -0.50 -8.71 -17.91
CA HIS A 73 0.35 -7.73 -18.58
C HIS A 73 -0.28 -7.20 -19.86
N ASN A 74 -0.58 -5.89 -19.87
CA ASN A 74 -1.11 -5.17 -21.03
C ASN A 74 -2.38 -5.76 -21.66
N VAL A 75 -3.14 -6.52 -20.88
CA VAL A 75 -4.35 -7.20 -21.31
C VAL A 75 -5.46 -6.93 -20.29
N PHE A 76 -6.66 -6.68 -20.80
CA PHE A 76 -7.84 -6.44 -19.98
C PHE A 76 -8.81 -7.62 -20.12
N LEU A 77 -9.21 -8.17 -18.98
CA LEU A 77 -10.35 -9.06 -18.88
C LEU A 77 -11.54 -8.29 -18.29
N ASP A 78 -12.66 -8.25 -19.01
CA ASP A 78 -13.91 -7.74 -18.44
C ASP A 78 -14.41 -8.70 -17.36
N PRO A 79 -14.51 -8.29 -16.08
CA PRO A 79 -15.01 -9.15 -15.00
C PRO A 79 -16.40 -9.73 -15.24
N LEU A 80 -17.24 -9.11 -16.08
CA LEU A 80 -18.56 -9.63 -16.43
C LEU A 80 -18.49 -10.98 -17.15
N THR A 81 -17.38 -11.28 -17.84
CA THR A 81 -17.13 -12.59 -18.47
C THR A 81 -17.02 -13.72 -17.44
N LEU A 82 -16.68 -13.38 -16.18
CA LEU A 82 -16.59 -14.29 -15.03
C LEU A 82 -17.69 -14.03 -13.99
N SER A 83 -18.82 -13.43 -14.39
CA SER A 83 -19.92 -13.06 -13.49
C SER A 83 -20.46 -14.22 -12.64
N THR A 84 -20.38 -15.47 -13.10
CA THR A 84 -20.80 -16.66 -12.33
C THR A 84 -19.91 -16.98 -11.13
N LEU A 85 -18.68 -16.46 -11.08
CA LEU A 85 -17.80 -16.56 -9.92
C LEU A 85 -18.04 -15.46 -8.89
N GLN A 86 -18.74 -14.39 -9.27
CA GLN A 86 -19.00 -13.24 -8.42
C GLN A 86 -20.34 -13.41 -7.68
N ASP A 87 -20.37 -12.98 -6.42
CA ASP A 87 -21.56 -13.00 -5.57
C ASP A 87 -21.40 -12.00 -4.41
N SER A 88 -22.29 -12.03 -3.42
CA SER A 88 -22.16 -11.20 -2.21
C SER A 88 -20.91 -11.55 -1.38
N ALA A 89 -20.24 -12.65 -1.70
CA ALA A 89 -19.04 -13.13 -1.07
C ALA A 89 -17.73 -12.80 -1.83
N PHE A 90 -17.77 -12.64 -3.14
CA PHE A 90 -16.57 -12.47 -3.92
C PHE A 90 -16.77 -11.52 -5.09
N LEU A 91 -15.83 -10.60 -5.25
CA LEU A 91 -15.86 -9.55 -6.26
C LEU A 91 -14.61 -9.59 -7.13
N LEU A 92 -14.79 -9.49 -8.45
CA LEU A 92 -13.69 -9.22 -9.36
C LEU A 92 -13.66 -7.71 -9.66
N ILE A 93 -12.53 -7.08 -9.36
CA ILE A 93 -12.29 -5.68 -9.67
C ILE A 93 -11.54 -5.64 -11.01
N PRO A 94 -12.01 -4.86 -12.01
CA PRO A 94 -11.30 -4.75 -13.28
C PRO A 94 -9.87 -4.24 -13.06
N GLY A 95 -8.89 -4.78 -13.76
CA GLY A 95 -7.52 -4.33 -13.66
C GLY A 95 -6.63 -4.82 -14.78
N GLU A 96 -5.40 -4.33 -14.76
CA GLU A 96 -4.34 -4.62 -15.72
C GLU A 96 -3.01 -4.23 -15.07
N GLU A 97 -1.93 -4.96 -15.39
CA GLU A 97 -0.57 -4.47 -15.17
C GLU A 97 -0.07 -3.74 -16.41
N VAL A 98 0.10 -2.43 -16.31
CA VAL A 98 0.66 -1.62 -17.39
C VAL A 98 2.18 -1.82 -17.40
N SER A 99 2.62 -2.79 -18.21
CA SER A 99 4.02 -3.18 -18.34
C SER A 99 4.74 -2.34 -19.39
N ALA A 100 5.61 -1.46 -18.93
CA ALA A 100 6.49 -0.64 -19.76
C ALA A 100 7.96 -0.95 -19.44
N LYS A 101 8.87 -0.31 -20.18
CA LYS A 101 10.30 -0.36 -19.90
C LYS A 101 10.97 0.97 -20.17
N PHE A 102 12.03 1.26 -19.43
CA PHE A 102 12.98 2.30 -19.78
C PHE A 102 14.36 1.70 -19.92
N ARG A 103 14.85 1.59 -21.17
CA ARG A 103 16.01 0.75 -21.51
C ARG A 103 15.75 -0.69 -21.03
N GLU A 104 16.66 -1.25 -20.22
CA GLU A 104 16.54 -2.59 -19.64
C GLU A 104 15.75 -2.64 -18.32
N LYS A 105 15.33 -1.49 -17.79
CA LYS A 105 14.63 -1.43 -16.51
C LYS A 105 13.13 -1.65 -16.72
N PRO A 106 12.53 -2.70 -16.12
CA PRO A 106 11.09 -2.87 -16.14
C PRO A 106 10.43 -1.72 -15.38
N VAL A 107 9.30 -1.23 -15.89
CA VAL A 107 8.45 -0.23 -15.26
C VAL A 107 7.03 -0.75 -15.28
N HIS A 108 6.58 -1.26 -14.15
CA HIS A 108 5.28 -1.88 -14.03
C HIS A 108 4.40 -1.07 -13.07
N VAL A 109 3.18 -0.78 -13.50
CA VAL A 109 2.18 -0.04 -12.72
C VAL A 109 0.83 -0.71 -12.91
N ASN A 110 0.26 -1.27 -11.85
CA ASN A 110 -1.09 -1.81 -11.94
C ASN A 110 -2.11 -0.67 -11.94
N GLY A 111 -3.09 -0.77 -12.84
CA GLY A 111 -4.30 0.05 -12.83
C GLY A 111 -5.45 -0.71 -12.17
N LEU A 112 -5.95 -0.21 -11.03
CA LEU A 112 -7.09 -0.79 -10.32
C LEU A 112 -8.39 -0.09 -10.73
N ASN A 113 -9.41 -0.88 -11.05
CA ASN A 113 -10.71 -0.44 -11.53
C ASN A 113 -10.63 0.35 -12.85
N VAL A 114 -9.82 -0.14 -13.80
CA VAL A 114 -9.72 0.39 -15.17
C VAL A 114 -10.93 0.01 -16.03
N PRO A 115 -11.37 0.85 -16.98
CA PRO A 115 -12.50 0.53 -17.86
C PRO A 115 -12.12 -0.34 -19.07
N GLY A 116 -10.84 -0.63 -19.26
CA GLY A 116 -10.28 -1.32 -20.41
C GLY A 116 -8.76 -1.19 -20.44
N VAL A 117 -8.14 -1.65 -21.53
CA VAL A 117 -6.68 -1.62 -21.72
C VAL A 117 -6.13 -0.19 -21.67
N ILE A 118 -5.06 0.00 -20.89
CA ILE A 118 -4.25 1.22 -20.84
C ILE A 118 -2.93 0.95 -21.55
N ALA A 119 -2.77 1.54 -22.74
CA ALA A 119 -1.55 1.36 -23.53
C ALA A 119 -0.30 1.81 -22.73
N PRO A 120 0.75 0.97 -22.60
CA PRO A 120 1.94 1.33 -21.87
C PRO A 120 2.67 2.51 -22.54
N GLN A 121 3.02 3.50 -21.72
CA GLN A 121 3.63 4.74 -22.14
C GLN A 121 5.13 4.73 -21.89
N SER A 122 5.88 5.52 -22.66
CA SER A 122 7.33 5.71 -22.49
C SER A 122 7.71 7.19 -22.54
N ASP A 123 8.83 7.52 -21.90
CA ASP A 123 9.46 8.83 -21.95
C ASP A 123 10.98 8.74 -22.20
N SER A 124 11.59 9.89 -22.37
CA SER A 124 13.04 10.13 -22.43
C SER A 124 13.78 9.83 -21.12
N SER A 125 13.07 9.67 -20.00
CA SER A 125 13.64 9.34 -18.68
C SER A 125 12.85 8.26 -17.96
N LEU A 126 13.50 7.56 -17.02
CA LEU A 126 12.85 6.55 -16.17
C LEU A 126 11.69 7.14 -15.36
N VAL A 127 11.91 8.29 -14.72
CA VAL A 127 10.88 9.02 -13.96
C VAL A 127 9.72 9.41 -14.87
N GLY A 128 10.00 9.91 -16.08
CA GLY A 128 8.97 10.25 -17.06
C GLY A 128 8.16 9.03 -17.52
N THR A 129 8.82 7.87 -17.74
CA THR A 129 8.12 6.62 -18.07
C THR A 129 7.21 6.18 -16.93
N ILE A 130 7.67 6.20 -15.68
CA ILE A 130 6.82 5.87 -14.52
C ILE A 130 5.64 6.84 -14.44
N GLN A 131 5.90 8.16 -14.46
CA GLN A 131 4.87 9.18 -14.33
C GLN A 131 3.82 9.09 -15.43
N LYS A 132 4.20 8.88 -16.70
CA LYS A 132 3.24 8.75 -17.79
C LYS A 132 2.29 7.57 -17.63
N ASN A 133 2.76 6.44 -17.10
CA ASN A 133 1.89 5.28 -16.86
C ASN A 133 0.96 5.53 -15.66
N VAL A 134 1.44 6.18 -14.60
CA VAL A 134 0.59 6.67 -13.50
C VAL A 134 -0.49 7.62 -14.02
N ASP A 135 -0.11 8.61 -14.84
CA ASP A 135 -1.04 9.60 -15.40
C ASP A 135 -2.05 8.97 -16.35
N ALA A 136 -1.65 7.98 -17.16
CA ALA A 136 -2.55 7.24 -18.05
C ALA A 136 -3.64 6.50 -17.26
N ILE A 137 -3.29 5.83 -16.17
CA ILE A 137 -4.25 5.17 -15.27
C ILE A 137 -5.16 6.21 -14.60
N ARG A 138 -4.61 7.32 -14.12
CA ARG A 138 -5.40 8.41 -13.52
C ARG A 138 -6.37 9.05 -14.51
N SER A 139 -6.01 9.15 -15.78
CA SER A 139 -6.84 9.78 -16.82
C SER A 139 -8.20 9.09 -17.03
N VAL A 140 -8.31 7.82 -16.63
CA VAL A 140 -9.54 7.03 -16.66
C VAL A 140 -10.20 6.87 -15.29
N ASN A 141 -9.82 7.70 -14.30
CA ASN A 141 -10.29 7.66 -12.92
C ASN A 141 -10.03 6.34 -12.17
N ALA A 142 -9.03 5.58 -12.61
CA ALA A 142 -8.54 4.37 -11.94
C ALA A 142 -7.44 4.70 -10.92
N VAL A 143 -7.12 3.72 -10.07
CA VAL A 143 -6.12 3.87 -9.00
C VAL A 143 -4.82 3.15 -9.42
N PRO A 144 -3.70 3.87 -9.60
CA PRO A 144 -2.41 3.26 -9.87
C PRO A 144 -1.76 2.77 -8.57
N HIS A 145 -1.10 1.61 -8.64
CA HIS A 145 -0.09 1.24 -7.66
C HIS A 145 1.22 0.83 -8.35
N ILE A 146 2.34 1.21 -7.75
CA ILE A 146 3.68 0.97 -8.32
C ILE A 146 4.14 -0.42 -7.92
N ASN A 147 4.44 -1.25 -8.92
CA ASN A 147 4.78 -2.65 -8.70
C ASN A 147 6.28 -2.84 -8.49
N HIS A 148 6.61 -3.72 -7.54
CA HIS A 148 7.92 -4.30 -7.25
C HIS A 148 9.17 -3.57 -7.82
N PRO A 149 9.50 -2.33 -7.38
CA PRO A 149 10.62 -1.55 -7.93
C PRO A 149 11.99 -2.23 -7.85
N ASN A 150 12.16 -3.12 -6.87
CA ASN A 150 13.36 -3.92 -6.68
C ASN A 150 13.47 -5.14 -7.62
N PHE A 151 12.44 -5.45 -8.42
CA PHE A 151 12.56 -6.43 -9.49
C PHE A 151 13.62 -5.96 -10.49
N ARG A 152 14.68 -6.75 -10.65
CA ARG A 152 15.87 -6.39 -11.44
C ARG A 152 16.51 -5.06 -11.04
N TRP A 153 16.32 -4.61 -9.80
CA TRP A 153 16.90 -3.36 -9.27
C TRP A 153 16.53 -2.13 -10.13
N ALA A 154 15.28 -2.08 -10.61
CA ALA A 154 14.86 -1.11 -11.62
C ALA A 154 14.95 0.34 -11.10
N PHE A 155 14.37 0.64 -9.94
CA PHE A 155 14.39 1.99 -9.35
C PHE A 155 14.14 1.94 -7.85
N ASN A 156 14.37 3.07 -7.16
CA ASN A 156 14.18 3.16 -5.71
C ASN A 156 13.61 4.53 -5.31
N HIS A 157 13.75 4.88 -4.02
CA HIS A 157 13.25 6.13 -3.45
C HIS A 157 13.66 7.38 -4.25
N ARG A 158 14.84 7.40 -4.92
CA ARG A 158 15.31 8.55 -5.70
C ARG A 158 14.37 8.91 -6.85
N GLU A 159 13.91 7.90 -7.59
CA GLU A 159 12.92 8.08 -8.64
C GLU A 159 11.52 8.27 -8.04
N LEU A 160 11.15 7.46 -7.07
CA LEU A 160 9.79 7.43 -6.49
C LEU A 160 9.38 8.73 -5.78
N LEU A 161 10.34 9.48 -5.21
CA LEU A 161 10.07 10.80 -4.63
C LEU A 161 9.57 11.83 -5.65
N GLN A 162 9.90 11.64 -6.94
CA GLN A 162 9.53 12.57 -8.00
C GLN A 162 8.16 12.25 -8.62
N ILE A 163 7.66 11.02 -8.40
CA ILE A 163 6.37 10.58 -8.91
C ILE A 163 5.26 11.25 -8.11
N ARG A 164 4.21 11.68 -8.82
CA ARG A 164 3.03 12.35 -8.28
C ARG A 164 1.79 11.55 -8.62
N ASN A 165 0.74 11.75 -7.82
CA ASN A 165 -0.57 11.11 -7.97
C ASN A 165 -0.55 9.59 -7.84
N ASP A 166 0.49 9.02 -7.23
CA ASP A 166 0.57 7.64 -6.75
C ASP A 166 0.46 7.62 -5.23
N LYS A 167 -0.33 6.69 -4.69
CA LYS A 167 -0.49 6.50 -3.24
C LYS A 167 -0.30 5.07 -2.78
N LEU A 168 -0.03 4.14 -3.68
CA LEU A 168 0.12 2.72 -3.38
C LEU A 168 1.45 2.23 -3.95
N LEU A 169 2.24 1.55 -3.12
CA LEU A 169 3.54 1.00 -3.45
C LEU A 169 3.63 -0.43 -2.96
N GLU A 170 4.04 -1.36 -3.81
CA GLU A 170 4.39 -2.71 -3.37
C GLU A 170 5.63 -2.70 -2.46
N ILE A 171 5.40 -2.94 -1.18
CA ILE A 171 6.47 -3.13 -0.19
C ILE A 171 6.85 -4.59 0.00
N PHE A 172 5.97 -5.49 -0.44
CA PHE A 172 6.21 -6.92 -0.52
C PHE A 172 5.52 -7.46 -1.78
N ASN A 173 6.27 -8.24 -2.54
CA ASN A 173 5.76 -8.99 -3.68
C ASN A 173 6.19 -10.46 -3.56
N GLY A 174 5.23 -11.37 -3.68
CA GLY A 174 5.43 -12.81 -3.50
C GLY A 174 6.17 -13.52 -4.64
N HIS A 175 6.42 -12.84 -5.75
CA HIS A 175 7.20 -13.37 -6.86
C HIS A 175 8.65 -13.63 -6.39
N PRO A 176 9.18 -14.86 -6.54
CA PRO A 176 10.44 -15.28 -5.92
C PRO A 176 11.69 -14.54 -6.44
N GLN A 177 11.57 -13.86 -7.57
CA GLN A 177 12.65 -13.06 -8.15
C GLN A 177 12.65 -11.60 -7.69
N VAL A 178 11.67 -11.17 -6.89
CA VAL A 178 11.62 -9.80 -6.37
C VAL A 178 12.49 -9.67 -5.12
N HIS A 179 13.40 -8.71 -5.13
CA HIS A 179 14.35 -8.47 -4.05
C HIS A 179 13.76 -7.60 -2.92
N ASN A 180 12.70 -8.09 -2.27
CA ASN A 180 11.96 -7.34 -1.22
C ASN A 180 12.88 -6.79 -0.11
N LEU A 181 13.85 -7.60 0.35
CA LEU A 181 14.76 -7.26 1.44
C LEU A 181 15.94 -6.36 1.03
N GLY A 182 16.10 -6.06 -0.27
CA GLY A 182 17.28 -5.37 -0.77
C GLY A 182 18.51 -6.29 -0.82
N GLY A 183 19.69 -5.69 -0.92
CA GLY A 183 20.96 -6.43 -0.97
C GLY A 183 22.07 -5.66 -1.69
N GLY A 184 23.34 -5.95 -1.35
CA GLY A 184 24.50 -5.35 -2.03
C GLY A 184 24.57 -3.82 -1.95
N GLY A 185 24.02 -3.23 -0.88
CA GLY A 185 23.92 -1.77 -0.72
C GLY A 185 22.66 -1.14 -1.35
N TRP A 186 21.80 -1.94 -1.98
CA TRP A 186 20.48 -1.51 -2.45
C TRP A 186 19.42 -1.66 -1.35
N PRO A 187 18.56 -0.66 -1.11
CA PRO A 187 17.58 -0.71 -0.03
C PRO A 187 16.48 -1.73 -0.26
N GLY A 188 15.98 -2.34 0.80
CA GLY A 188 14.75 -3.11 0.78
C GLY A 188 13.52 -2.22 0.59
N MET A 189 12.39 -2.81 0.22
CA MET A 189 11.20 -2.02 -0.10
C MET A 189 10.54 -1.35 1.11
N GLU A 190 10.64 -1.93 2.31
CA GLU A 190 10.26 -1.23 3.54
C GLU A 190 11.15 0.00 3.81
N GLN A 191 12.46 -0.10 3.55
CA GLN A 191 13.38 1.04 3.68
C GLN A 191 13.08 2.12 2.64
N VAL A 192 12.77 1.73 1.40
CA VAL A 192 12.29 2.66 0.36
C VAL A 192 11.02 3.35 0.84
N TRP A 193 10.05 2.62 1.39
CA TRP A 193 8.81 3.18 1.92
C TRP A 193 9.07 4.20 3.03
N ASP A 194 9.95 3.88 4.00
CA ASP A 194 10.34 4.81 5.05
C ASP A 194 11.01 6.07 4.51
N HIS A 195 11.87 5.96 3.49
CA HIS A 195 12.48 7.12 2.83
C HIS A 195 11.44 8.04 2.18
N LEU A 196 10.41 7.47 1.54
CA LEU A 196 9.32 8.26 0.94
C LEU A 196 8.50 8.98 2.00
N LEU A 197 8.07 8.25 3.03
CA LEU A 197 7.27 8.81 4.12
C LEU A 197 8.01 9.93 4.87
N SER A 198 9.29 9.73 5.14
CA SER A 198 10.13 10.71 5.85
C SER A 198 10.40 11.98 5.05
N ALA A 199 10.33 11.89 3.72
CA ALA A 199 10.40 13.05 2.84
C ALA A 199 9.04 13.77 2.69
N GLY A 200 8.02 13.35 3.42
CA GLY A 200 6.68 13.93 3.39
C GLY A 200 5.77 13.40 2.28
N LYS A 201 6.20 12.38 1.52
CA LYS A 201 5.32 11.74 0.52
C LYS A 201 4.32 10.84 1.22
N ARG A 202 3.03 11.14 1.08
CA ARG A 202 1.94 10.30 1.61
C ARG A 202 1.67 9.13 0.66
N VAL A 203 2.25 7.97 0.97
CA VAL A 203 2.13 6.73 0.19
C VAL A 203 1.94 5.53 1.12
N TYR A 204 1.10 4.59 0.74
CA TYR A 204 0.74 3.41 1.49
C TYR A 204 1.42 2.16 0.92
N GLY A 205 1.81 1.25 1.80
CA GLY A 205 2.52 0.03 1.45
C GLY A 205 1.56 -1.14 1.28
N ILE A 206 1.58 -1.80 0.12
CA ILE A 206 0.80 -3.01 -0.13
C ILE A 206 1.70 -4.26 -0.16
N ALA A 207 1.09 -5.40 0.13
CA ALA A 207 1.68 -6.71 -0.11
C ALA A 207 0.81 -7.45 -1.14
N VAL A 208 1.45 -8.12 -2.09
CA VAL A 208 0.81 -8.93 -3.12
C VAL A 208 1.56 -10.24 -3.29
N ASP A 209 0.96 -11.21 -3.97
CA ASP A 209 1.65 -12.45 -4.32
C ASP A 209 2.26 -12.46 -5.72
N ASP A 210 1.69 -11.69 -6.67
CA ASP A 210 2.14 -11.64 -8.06
C ASP A 210 2.25 -13.06 -8.65
N ALA A 211 1.18 -13.80 -8.41
CA ALA A 211 1.13 -15.23 -8.67
C ALA A 211 0.96 -15.51 -10.16
N HIS A 212 1.76 -16.44 -10.65
CA HIS A 212 1.73 -16.94 -12.03
C HIS A 212 1.50 -18.47 -12.07
N HIS A 213 1.65 -19.16 -10.95
CA HIS A 213 1.66 -20.62 -10.89
C HIS A 213 0.54 -21.16 -9.98
N PHE A 214 -0.53 -21.65 -10.60
CA PHE A 214 -1.67 -22.29 -9.93
C PHE A 214 -1.76 -23.79 -10.24
N GLN A 215 -0.93 -24.30 -11.16
CA GLN A 215 -0.82 -25.72 -11.45
C GLN A 215 0.40 -26.35 -10.76
N GLY A 216 0.38 -27.68 -10.66
CA GLY A 216 1.46 -28.46 -10.06
C GLY A 216 1.60 -28.24 -8.55
N GLU A 217 2.75 -28.64 -8.01
CA GLU A 217 3.05 -28.45 -6.59
C GLU A 217 3.58 -27.03 -6.32
N PHE A 218 3.17 -26.45 -5.19
CA PHE A 218 3.71 -25.19 -4.71
C PHE A 218 5.13 -25.37 -4.18
N ALA A 219 6.04 -24.51 -4.65
CA ALA A 219 7.45 -24.56 -4.26
C ALA A 219 8.02 -23.15 -4.08
N THR A 220 9.16 -23.02 -3.38
CA THR A 220 9.74 -21.72 -3.01
C THR A 220 10.10 -20.84 -4.21
N GLU A 221 10.61 -21.47 -5.25
CA GLU A 221 11.08 -20.89 -6.52
C GLU A 221 9.97 -20.60 -7.52
N ARG A 222 8.73 -21.02 -7.22
CA ARG A 222 7.55 -20.76 -8.04
C ARG A 222 6.81 -19.52 -7.55
N SER A 223 6.24 -18.74 -8.45
CA SER A 223 5.36 -17.59 -8.14
C SER A 223 3.96 -18.08 -7.71
N ASN A 224 3.90 -18.67 -6.51
CA ASN A 224 2.68 -19.26 -5.94
C ASN A 224 1.69 -18.18 -5.46
N PRO A 225 0.38 -18.47 -5.49
CA PRO A 225 -0.60 -17.62 -4.84
C PRO A 225 -0.52 -17.69 -3.31
N GLY A 226 -1.10 -16.69 -2.64
CA GLY A 226 -1.23 -16.67 -1.18
C GLY A 226 0.04 -16.32 -0.42
N ARG A 227 0.96 -15.56 -1.04
CA ARG A 227 2.20 -15.08 -0.41
C ARG A 227 2.09 -13.67 0.18
N GLY A 228 1.22 -12.82 -0.38
CA GLY A 228 0.98 -11.47 0.09
C GLY A 228 -0.41 -10.99 -0.33
N TRP A 229 -1.02 -10.13 0.48
CA TRP A 229 -2.34 -9.56 0.20
C TRP A 229 -2.59 -8.28 1.01
N VAL A 230 -3.71 -7.63 0.70
CA VAL A 230 -4.26 -6.50 1.47
C VAL A 230 -5.55 -6.93 2.17
N VAL A 231 -5.87 -6.26 3.28
CA VAL A 231 -7.12 -6.41 4.00
C VAL A 231 -7.73 -5.03 4.18
N VAL A 232 -8.74 -4.73 3.37
CA VAL A 232 -9.33 -3.39 3.21
C VAL A 232 -10.52 -3.23 4.14
N LYS A 233 -10.59 -2.13 4.88
CA LYS A 233 -11.76 -1.75 5.67
C LYS A 233 -12.73 -1.03 4.74
N ALA A 234 -13.96 -1.53 4.60
CA ALA A 234 -15.02 -0.90 3.81
C ALA A 234 -16.39 -1.21 4.39
N GLN A 235 -17.39 -0.37 4.14
CA GLN A 235 -18.79 -0.65 4.48
C GLN A 235 -19.35 -1.74 3.56
N ASN A 236 -19.06 -1.66 2.26
CA ASN A 236 -19.54 -2.61 1.27
C ASN A 236 -18.41 -3.23 0.44
N LEU A 237 -18.66 -4.46 -0.02
CA LEU A 237 -17.80 -5.12 -0.99
C LEU A 237 -18.19 -4.64 -2.40
N ALA A 238 -17.69 -3.48 -2.79
CA ALA A 238 -17.97 -2.84 -4.08
C ALA A 238 -16.66 -2.34 -4.74
N PRO A 239 -16.48 -2.46 -6.07
CA PRO A 239 -15.19 -2.15 -6.71
C PRO A 239 -14.67 -0.77 -6.39
N ARG A 240 -15.52 0.25 -6.54
CA ARG A 240 -15.17 1.65 -6.32
C ARG A 240 -14.78 1.92 -4.87
N GLU A 241 -15.58 1.42 -3.92
CA GLU A 241 -15.33 1.63 -2.49
C GLU A 241 -14.02 0.96 -2.04
N ILE A 242 -13.74 -0.27 -2.52
CA ILE A 242 -12.49 -0.98 -2.19
C ILE A 242 -11.26 -0.20 -2.68
N VAL A 243 -11.26 0.27 -3.93
CA VAL A 243 -10.08 0.99 -4.47
C VAL A 243 -9.92 2.38 -3.87
N GLU A 244 -11.01 3.08 -3.55
CA GLU A 244 -10.97 4.36 -2.84
C GLU A 244 -10.45 4.20 -1.41
N ASN A 245 -10.85 3.14 -0.71
CA ASN A 245 -10.37 2.85 0.64
C ASN A 245 -8.91 2.40 0.67
N LEU A 246 -8.43 1.68 -0.37
CA LEU A 246 -7.01 1.47 -0.58
C LEU A 246 -6.28 2.81 -0.74
N GLU A 247 -6.77 3.69 -1.62
CA GLU A 247 -6.15 5.00 -1.88
C GLU A 247 -6.17 5.95 -0.67
N ALA A 248 -7.11 5.75 0.25
CA ALA A 248 -7.23 6.49 1.50
C ALA A 248 -6.48 5.84 2.69
N GLY A 249 -5.85 4.67 2.49
CA GLY A 249 -5.07 4.00 3.54
C GLY A 249 -5.90 3.19 4.54
N PHE A 250 -7.18 2.93 4.27
CA PHE A 250 -8.07 2.10 5.10
C PHE A 250 -7.82 0.61 4.88
N PHE A 251 -6.59 0.15 5.11
CA PHE A 251 -6.25 -1.26 4.98
C PHE A 251 -5.02 -1.61 5.82
N TYR A 252 -4.70 -2.90 5.91
CA TYR A 252 -3.36 -3.36 6.26
C TYR A 252 -2.89 -4.36 5.21
N ALA A 253 -1.57 -4.45 5.01
CA ALA A 253 -0.96 -5.46 4.14
C ALA A 253 -0.50 -6.65 4.97
N SER A 254 -0.43 -7.86 4.41
CA SER A 254 -0.04 -9.06 5.16
C SER A 254 0.53 -10.17 4.29
N THR A 255 1.42 -10.97 4.87
CA THR A 255 1.90 -12.26 4.36
C THR A 255 1.43 -13.44 5.23
N GLY A 256 0.49 -13.21 6.16
CA GLY A 256 -0.10 -14.26 6.99
C GLY A 256 -0.57 -13.83 8.38
N VAL A 257 -0.03 -12.75 8.92
CA VAL A 257 -0.49 -12.20 10.20
C VAL A 257 -1.86 -11.56 10.02
N VAL A 258 -2.81 -11.92 10.87
CA VAL A 258 -4.18 -11.41 10.84
C VAL A 258 -4.36 -10.43 11.99
N LEU A 259 -4.88 -9.24 11.67
CA LEU A 259 -5.23 -8.22 12.67
C LEU A 259 -6.74 -8.23 12.82
N HIS A 260 -7.22 -8.40 14.04
CA HIS A 260 -8.64 -8.32 14.36
C HIS A 260 -9.13 -6.87 14.24
N GLU A 261 -8.36 -5.93 14.76
CA GLU A 261 -8.74 -4.52 14.80
C GLU A 261 -7.51 -3.61 14.82
N ILE A 262 -7.67 -2.45 14.18
CA ILE A 262 -6.75 -1.31 14.27
C ILE A 262 -7.61 -0.12 14.66
N GLN A 263 -7.32 0.47 15.82
CA GLN A 263 -7.99 1.64 16.34
C GLN A 263 -7.01 2.81 16.37
N ILE A 264 -7.45 3.95 15.84
CA ILE A 264 -6.69 5.19 15.80
C ILE A 264 -7.52 6.22 16.55
N GLU A 265 -6.94 6.77 17.60
CA GLU A 265 -7.46 7.91 18.36
C GLU A 265 -6.47 9.07 18.22
N SER A 266 -6.83 10.28 18.66
CA SER A 266 -6.01 11.48 18.44
C SER A 266 -4.58 11.36 18.98
N GLN A 267 -4.33 10.55 19.99
CA GLN A 267 -3.00 10.36 20.59
C GLN A 267 -2.61 8.90 20.78
N LYS A 268 -3.33 7.96 20.18
CA LYS A 268 -3.13 6.53 20.45
C LYS A 268 -3.42 5.67 19.23
N ILE A 269 -2.56 4.68 19.01
CA ILE A 269 -2.79 3.58 18.05
C ILE A 269 -2.87 2.29 18.85
N THR A 270 -3.95 1.54 18.67
CA THR A 270 -4.15 0.21 19.27
C THR A 270 -4.28 -0.84 18.17
N ILE A 271 -3.48 -1.90 18.23
CA ILE A 271 -3.50 -3.01 17.27
C ILE A 271 -3.84 -4.30 17.99
N HIS A 272 -4.98 -4.89 17.64
CA HIS A 272 -5.40 -6.20 18.12
C HIS A 272 -4.99 -7.26 17.11
N ILE A 273 -4.06 -8.12 17.49
CA ILE A 273 -3.62 -9.26 16.69
C ILE A 273 -4.62 -10.39 16.91
N GLN A 274 -5.02 -11.11 15.85
CA GLN A 274 -5.76 -12.36 15.97
C GLN A 274 -4.74 -13.52 16.07
N PRO A 275 -4.49 -14.10 17.26
CA PRO A 275 -3.48 -15.14 17.41
C PRO A 275 -3.87 -16.40 16.63
N GLN A 276 -2.88 -17.06 16.04
CA GLN A 276 -3.02 -18.35 15.37
C GLN A 276 -2.13 -19.36 16.08
N GLY A 277 -2.71 -20.48 16.53
CA GLY A 277 -1.95 -21.56 17.19
C GLY A 277 -1.10 -21.07 18.36
N ASP A 278 0.15 -21.50 18.40
CA ASP A 278 1.17 -21.15 19.41
C ASP A 278 2.21 -20.13 18.92
N PHE A 279 1.96 -19.51 17.76
CA PHE A 279 2.85 -18.48 17.19
C PHE A 279 3.06 -17.32 18.17
N LYS A 280 4.29 -16.81 18.20
CA LYS A 280 4.66 -15.62 18.98
C LYS A 280 4.68 -14.41 18.08
N TYR A 281 4.33 -13.25 18.62
CA TYR A 281 4.18 -12.01 17.87
C TYR A 281 5.03 -10.90 18.46
N ARG A 282 5.50 -10.00 17.60
CA ARG A 282 6.15 -8.75 17.98
C ARG A 282 5.62 -7.63 17.11
N THR A 283 5.18 -6.56 17.75
CA THR A 283 4.73 -5.33 17.09
C THR A 283 5.79 -4.25 17.24
N GLU A 284 6.17 -3.63 16.14
CA GLU A 284 7.07 -2.48 16.09
C GLU A 284 6.30 -1.27 15.54
N PHE A 285 6.21 -0.20 16.34
CA PHE A 285 5.75 1.11 15.89
C PHE A 285 6.95 1.90 15.37
N ILE A 286 6.83 2.44 14.16
CA ILE A 286 7.94 2.92 13.35
C ILE A 286 7.63 4.34 12.87
N GLY A 287 8.55 5.27 13.14
CA GLY A 287 8.48 6.67 12.75
C GLY A 287 9.48 7.01 11.65
N ALA A 288 9.84 8.30 11.57
CA ALA A 288 10.72 8.81 10.53
C ALA A 288 12.04 8.02 10.39
N HIS A 289 12.45 7.83 9.14
CA HIS A 289 13.62 7.10 8.70
C HIS A 289 13.67 5.63 9.15
N GLY A 290 12.51 5.02 9.40
CA GLY A 290 12.42 3.64 9.85
C GLY A 290 12.81 3.44 11.32
N ARG A 291 12.86 4.52 12.11
CA ARG A 291 13.19 4.46 13.53
C ARG A 291 12.09 3.73 14.30
N ILE A 292 12.45 2.66 14.99
CA ILE A 292 11.55 1.99 15.95
C ILE A 292 11.32 2.92 17.13
N LEU A 293 10.07 3.33 17.32
CA LEU A 293 9.62 4.19 18.42
C LEU A 293 9.27 3.36 19.66
N LEU A 294 8.66 2.20 19.41
CA LEU A 294 8.26 1.22 20.42
C LEU A 294 8.27 -0.18 19.80
N ALA A 295 8.69 -1.17 20.57
CA ALA A 295 8.49 -2.57 20.25
C ALA A 295 7.87 -3.29 21.45
N THR A 296 6.85 -4.10 21.21
CA THR A 296 6.15 -4.85 22.28
C THR A 296 5.70 -6.24 21.78
N GLU A 297 5.52 -7.15 22.72
CA GLU A 297 4.96 -8.49 22.55
C GLU A 297 3.50 -8.55 23.07
N ASP A 298 2.98 -7.44 23.60
CA ASP A 298 1.63 -7.33 24.12
C ASP A 298 0.58 -7.42 23.00
N ASN A 299 -0.59 -7.97 23.36
CA ASN A 299 -1.78 -7.98 22.51
C ASN A 299 -3.00 -7.58 23.37
N PRO A 300 -3.59 -6.39 23.16
CA PRO A 300 -3.28 -5.44 22.09
C PRO A 300 -1.92 -4.76 22.25
N ALA A 301 -1.29 -4.44 21.12
CA ALA A 301 -0.13 -3.56 21.08
C ALA A 301 -0.62 -2.10 21.05
N VAL A 302 -0.08 -1.26 21.94
CA VAL A 302 -0.52 0.13 22.12
C VAL A 302 0.66 1.08 21.95
N PHE A 303 0.46 2.16 21.20
CA PHE A 303 1.41 3.27 21.07
C PHE A 303 0.73 4.59 21.43
N GLU A 304 1.37 5.37 22.30
CA GLU A 304 0.93 6.71 22.69
C GLU A 304 1.82 7.80 22.05
N LEU A 305 1.19 8.81 21.47
CA LEU A 305 1.87 9.92 20.79
C LEU A 305 2.32 10.97 21.80
N HIS A 306 3.55 10.84 22.30
CA HIS A 306 4.13 11.82 23.23
C HIS A 306 4.94 12.91 22.55
N ASN A 307 5.61 12.58 21.44
CA ASN A 307 6.49 13.48 20.72
C ASN A 307 5.96 13.74 19.30
N ARG A 308 6.38 14.85 18.69
CA ARG A 308 6.04 15.14 17.30
C ARG A 308 6.74 14.14 16.38
N GLU A 309 5.95 13.28 15.74
CA GLU A 309 6.36 12.40 14.66
C GLU A 309 5.62 12.83 13.40
N SER A 310 6.22 12.81 12.21
CA SER A 310 5.50 13.15 10.96
C SER A 310 4.47 12.08 10.56
N TYR A 311 4.73 10.84 10.96
CA TYR A 311 3.85 9.69 10.80
C TYR A 311 4.25 8.60 11.80
N VAL A 312 3.34 7.68 12.09
CA VAL A 312 3.64 6.42 12.75
C VAL A 312 2.99 5.29 11.96
N ARG A 313 3.78 4.31 11.51
CA ARG A 313 3.29 3.04 10.94
C ARG A 313 3.60 1.91 11.92
N ALA A 314 3.05 0.72 11.68
CA ALA A 314 3.44 -0.44 12.47
C ALA A 314 3.71 -1.67 11.61
N LYS A 315 4.60 -2.54 12.11
CA LYS A 315 4.83 -3.87 11.58
C LYS A 315 4.56 -4.89 12.69
N VAL A 316 3.75 -5.89 12.41
CA VAL A 316 3.56 -7.05 13.29
C VAL A 316 4.20 -8.24 12.61
N SER A 317 5.19 -8.86 13.24
CA SER A 317 5.82 -10.10 12.77
C SER A 317 5.45 -11.27 13.65
N ASP A 318 5.30 -12.46 13.07
CA ASP A 318 5.16 -13.71 13.83
C ASP A 318 6.44 -14.57 13.82
N SER A 319 6.47 -15.60 14.66
CA SER A 319 7.60 -16.52 14.79
C SER A 319 7.81 -17.47 13.60
N SER A 320 6.98 -17.42 12.54
CA SER A 320 7.27 -18.06 11.24
C SER A 320 7.94 -17.15 10.23
N GLY A 321 8.07 -15.85 10.54
CA GLY A 321 8.57 -14.85 9.61
C GLY A 321 7.48 -14.24 8.73
N ARG A 322 6.20 -14.50 8.99
CA ARG A 322 5.08 -13.78 8.35
C ARG A 322 4.92 -12.42 9.01
N ALA A 323 4.35 -11.46 8.29
CA ALA A 323 4.16 -10.10 8.77
C ALA A 323 2.81 -9.51 8.37
N ALA A 324 2.39 -8.48 9.11
CA ALA A 324 1.38 -7.51 8.70
C ALA A 324 1.94 -6.10 8.85
N TRP A 325 1.57 -5.21 7.93
CA TRP A 325 1.95 -3.80 7.93
C TRP A 325 0.71 -2.93 8.05
N VAL A 326 0.65 -2.17 9.14
CA VAL A 326 -0.35 -1.13 9.36
C VAL A 326 0.14 0.14 8.68
N GLN A 327 -0.76 0.80 7.94
CA GLN A 327 -0.43 2.01 7.19
C GLN A 327 0.02 3.15 8.10
N PRO A 328 0.84 4.10 7.59
CA PRO A 328 1.22 5.30 8.32
C PRO A 328 -0.01 6.11 8.71
N VAL A 329 -0.13 6.38 10.00
CA VAL A 329 -1.02 7.39 10.56
C VAL A 329 -0.24 8.70 10.61
N PHE A 330 -0.66 9.68 9.81
CA PHE A 330 -0.03 11.00 9.75
C PHE A 330 -0.44 11.84 10.96
N THR A 331 0.40 12.82 11.30
CA THR A 331 0.10 13.76 12.38
C THR A 331 -0.13 15.17 11.84
N ARG A 332 -0.81 16.00 12.63
CA ARG A 332 -1.08 17.41 12.36
C ARG A 332 -0.72 18.30 13.53
#